data_AF-T1BT68-F1
#
_entry.id   AF-T1BT68-F1
#
_cell.length_a   1.000
_cell.length_b   1.000
_cell.length_c   1.000
_cell.angle_alpha   90.00
_cell.angle_beta   90.00
_cell.angle_gamma   90.00
#
_symmetry.space_group_name_H-M   'P 1'
#
loop_
_entity.id
_entity.type
_entity.pdbx_description
1 polymer ?
#
loop_
_entity_poly.entity_id
_entity_poly.type
_entity_poly.pdbx_seq_one_letter_code
_entity_poly.pdbx_strand_id
1 'polypeptide(L)'
;MTLAPASGRYWSFAEREELALLRAQQYGVREMARQMARSPSTIARELRRNAATRGGVLHYRGTVAQWKAEQAARRPKLAKLAEHERLRSYVQDRLGGVVKDAKGRPIPGPEVAWKGRRHGPRADRRWGACWSPEQISRRLRVDFPEDASMRISHEAIYQALYVQGRGGLRQELTACLRTGRALR
;
A
#
# COMPACT_ATOMS: atom_id res chain seq x y z
N MET A 1 -11.53 -2.44 27.83
CA MET A 1 -10.95 -3.29 26.77
C MET A 1 -12.11 -4.00 26.08
N THR A 2 -12.45 -3.62 24.84
CA THR A 2 -13.69 -4.07 24.19
C THR A 2 -13.52 -5.49 23.64
N LEU A 3 -14.28 -6.45 24.18
CA LEU A 3 -14.20 -7.89 23.86
C LEU A 3 -14.98 -8.29 22.59
N ALA A 4 -15.71 -7.36 21.98
CA ALA A 4 -16.49 -7.61 20.77
C ALA A 4 -15.67 -7.28 19.50
N PRO A 5 -15.67 -8.14 18.47
CA PRO A 5 -15.08 -7.78 17.20
C PRO A 5 -15.91 -6.67 16.53
N ALA A 6 -15.25 -5.74 15.85
CA ALA A 6 -15.91 -4.65 15.11
C ALA A 6 -16.78 -5.14 13.92
N SER A 7 -16.77 -6.45 13.62
CA SER A 7 -17.57 -7.13 12.61
C SER A 7 -17.27 -8.64 12.67
N GLY A 8 -18.23 -9.51 12.35
CA GLY A 8 -18.02 -10.97 12.20
C GLY A 8 -16.94 -11.37 11.17
N ARG A 9 -16.43 -10.39 10.40
CA ARG A 9 -15.29 -10.55 9.48
C ARG A 9 -13.94 -10.77 10.19
N TYR A 10 -13.75 -10.24 11.39
CA TYR A 10 -12.49 -10.29 12.12
C TYR A 10 -12.56 -11.22 13.34
N TRP A 11 -11.43 -11.82 13.69
CA TRP A 11 -11.30 -12.66 14.88
C TRP A 11 -11.25 -11.78 16.13
N SER A 12 -12.14 -12.06 17.09
CA SER A 12 -12.08 -11.48 18.42
C SER A 12 -10.98 -12.12 19.26
N PHE A 13 -10.63 -11.48 20.38
CA PHE A 13 -9.72 -12.09 21.35
C PHE A 13 -10.30 -13.38 21.94
N ALA A 14 -11.60 -13.40 22.25
CA ALA A 14 -12.28 -14.59 22.77
C ALA A 14 -12.22 -15.78 21.79
N GLU A 15 -12.44 -15.53 20.49
CA GLU A 15 -12.29 -16.58 19.47
C GLU A 15 -10.86 -17.10 19.36
N ARG A 16 -9.86 -16.24 19.58
CA ARG A 16 -8.45 -16.67 19.59
C ARG A 16 -8.12 -17.52 20.81
N GLU A 17 -8.68 -17.22 21.97
CA GLU A 17 -8.51 -18.05 23.17
C GLU A 17 -9.22 -19.41 23.00
N GLU A 18 -10.43 -19.43 22.45
CA GLU A 18 -11.15 -20.67 22.13
C GLU A 18 -10.33 -21.54 21.17
N LEU A 19 -9.78 -20.96 20.10
CA LEU A 19 -8.90 -21.69 19.19
C LEU A 19 -7.63 -22.22 19.88
N ALA A 20 -7.10 -21.51 20.88
CA ALA A 20 -5.93 -21.97 21.64
C ALA A 20 -6.27 -23.19 22.50
N LEU A 21 -7.44 -23.20 23.16
CA LEU A 21 -7.92 -24.35 23.94
C LEU A 21 -8.15 -25.57 23.05
N LEU A 22 -8.82 -25.40 21.91
CA LEU A 22 -9.07 -26.50 20.98
C LEU A 22 -7.77 -27.05 20.38
N ARG A 23 -6.79 -26.18 20.13
CA ARG A 23 -5.48 -26.60 19.65
C ARG A 23 -4.69 -27.37 20.72
N ALA A 24 -4.78 -26.96 21.98
CA ALA A 24 -4.15 -27.66 23.11
C ALA A 24 -4.72 -29.07 23.29
N GLN A 25 -6.03 -29.23 23.04
CA GLN A 25 -6.73 -30.53 22.98
C GLN A 25 -6.41 -31.35 21.72
N GLN A 26 -5.48 -30.90 20.87
CA GLN A 26 -5.04 -31.58 19.64
C GLN A 26 -6.13 -31.76 18.58
N TYR A 27 -7.20 -30.96 18.61
CA TYR A 27 -8.19 -30.99 17.54
C TYR A 27 -7.61 -30.55 16.19
N GLY A 28 -8.06 -31.21 15.13
CA GLY A 28 -7.71 -30.86 13.75
C GLY A 28 -8.45 -29.60 13.26
N VAL A 29 -7.92 -28.96 12.22
CA VAL A 29 -8.48 -27.69 11.67
C VAL A 29 -9.96 -27.77 11.34
N ARG A 30 -10.42 -28.90 10.76
CA ARG A 30 -11.83 -29.10 10.40
C ARG A 30 -12.71 -29.23 11.64
N GLU A 31 -12.20 -29.83 12.71
CA GLU A 31 -12.93 -29.99 13.97
C GLU A 31 -13.09 -28.65 14.68
N MET A 32 -12.00 -27.91 14.82
CA MET A 32 -12.01 -26.56 15.38
C MET A 32 -12.97 -25.65 14.60
N ALA A 33 -13.01 -25.79 13.27
CA ALA A 33 -13.94 -25.05 12.43
C ALA A 33 -15.42 -25.36 12.73
N ARG A 34 -15.77 -26.63 12.95
CA ARG A 34 -17.13 -27.04 13.32
C ARG A 34 -17.52 -26.46 14.67
N GLN A 35 -16.66 -26.60 15.68
CA GLN A 35 -16.93 -26.15 17.05
C GLN A 35 -17.04 -24.62 17.15
N MET A 36 -16.21 -23.89 16.39
CA MET A 36 -16.22 -22.43 16.36
C MET A 36 -17.22 -21.83 15.37
N ALA A 37 -17.99 -22.66 14.64
CA ALA A 37 -18.88 -22.22 13.55
C ALA A 37 -18.17 -21.30 12.50
N ARG A 38 -16.91 -21.60 12.17
CA ARG A 38 -16.11 -20.86 11.18
C ARG A 38 -15.71 -21.76 10.01
N SER A 39 -15.30 -21.17 8.89
CA SER A 39 -14.75 -21.96 7.79
C SER A 39 -13.38 -22.58 8.16
N PRO A 40 -13.07 -23.82 7.74
CA PRO A 40 -11.74 -24.42 7.96
C PRO A 40 -10.60 -23.57 7.40
N SER A 41 -10.84 -22.89 6.28
CA SER A 41 -9.88 -21.96 5.67
C SER A 41 -9.62 -20.72 6.53
N THR A 42 -10.59 -20.30 7.34
CA THR A 42 -10.42 -19.18 8.28
C THR A 42 -9.52 -19.61 9.44
N ILE A 43 -9.80 -20.76 10.07
CA ILE A 43 -8.97 -21.34 11.13
C ILE A 43 -7.52 -21.54 10.65
N ALA A 44 -7.34 -22.19 9.49
CA ALA A 44 -6.01 -22.46 8.95
C ALA A 44 -5.20 -21.18 8.68
N ARG A 45 -5.88 -20.13 8.18
CA ARG A 45 -5.23 -18.84 7.91
C ARG A 45 -4.85 -18.11 9.18
N GLU A 46 -5.68 -18.17 10.23
CA GLU A 46 -5.35 -17.59 11.53
C GLU A 46 -4.13 -18.29 12.13
N LEU A 47 -4.16 -19.63 12.22
CA LEU A 47 -3.04 -20.43 12.73
C LEU A 47 -1.75 -20.16 11.95
N ARG A 48 -1.80 -20.13 10.62
CA ARG A 48 -0.60 -19.89 9.78
C ARG A 48 0.00 -18.49 10.00
N ARG A 49 -0.83 -17.46 10.13
CA ARG A 49 -0.36 -16.06 10.20
C ARG A 49 0.05 -15.67 11.62
N ASN A 50 -0.66 -16.18 12.63
CA ASN A 50 -0.62 -15.65 13.97
C ASN A 50 -0.10 -16.64 15.03
N ALA A 51 0.18 -17.91 14.70
CA ALA A 51 0.88 -18.80 15.62
C ALA A 51 2.29 -18.28 15.95
N ALA A 52 2.72 -18.46 17.20
CA ALA A 52 4.07 -18.13 17.62
C ALA A 52 5.00 -19.31 17.34
N THR A 53 6.14 -19.05 16.71
CA THR A 53 7.25 -20.00 16.68
C THR A 53 8.28 -19.49 17.66
N ARG A 54 8.46 -20.20 18.78
CA ARG A 54 9.62 -20.00 19.67
C ARG A 54 10.29 -21.36 19.84
N GLY A 55 11.55 -21.48 19.42
CA GLY A 55 12.32 -22.72 19.56
C GLY A 55 11.84 -23.89 18.71
N GLY A 56 11.27 -23.64 17.53
CA GLY A 56 10.85 -24.71 16.59
C GLY A 56 9.52 -25.39 16.90
N VAL A 57 8.92 -25.15 18.08
CA VAL A 57 7.61 -25.71 18.43
C VAL A 57 6.49 -24.70 18.17
N LEU A 58 5.47 -25.12 17.42
CA LEU A 58 4.34 -24.29 17.02
C LEU A 58 3.27 -24.23 18.13
N HIS A 59 3.47 -23.34 19.12
CA HIS A 59 2.46 -23.08 20.16
C HIS A 59 1.58 -21.90 19.77
N TYR A 60 0.27 -22.16 19.61
CA TYR A 60 -0.71 -21.11 19.40
C TYR A 60 -1.15 -20.52 20.76
N ARG A 61 -0.96 -19.22 20.95
CA ARG A 61 -1.41 -18.47 22.14
C ARG A 61 -2.29 -17.31 21.67
N GLY A 62 -3.52 -17.19 22.20
CA GLY A 62 -4.48 -16.20 21.73
C GLY A 62 -4.01 -14.76 21.97
N THR A 63 -3.35 -14.49 23.10
CA THR A 63 -2.70 -13.18 23.39
C THR A 63 -1.64 -12.78 22.36
N VAL A 64 -0.77 -13.71 21.97
CA VAL A 64 0.25 -13.45 20.94
C VAL A 64 -0.38 -13.26 19.57
N ALA A 65 -1.39 -14.07 19.25
CA ALA A 65 -2.12 -13.97 17.99
C ALA A 65 -2.85 -12.62 17.87
N GLN A 66 -3.47 -12.16 18.96
CA GLN A 66 -4.12 -10.84 19.07
C GLN A 66 -3.09 -9.72 18.87
N TRP A 67 -1.98 -9.75 19.59
CA TRP A 67 -0.91 -8.75 19.46
C TRP A 67 -0.38 -8.69 18.03
N LYS A 68 -0.10 -9.85 17.39
CA LYS A 68 0.34 -9.91 15.98
C LYS A 68 -0.69 -9.31 15.03
N ALA A 69 -1.96 -9.63 15.23
CA ALA A 69 -3.05 -9.08 14.43
C ALA A 69 -3.17 -7.55 14.59
N GLU A 70 -3.04 -7.04 15.81
CA GLU A 70 -3.03 -5.60 16.10
C GLU A 70 -1.81 -4.91 15.47
N GLN A 71 -0.60 -5.48 15.59
CA GLN A 71 0.59 -4.92 14.93
C GLN A 71 0.43 -4.88 13.40
N ALA A 72 -0.11 -5.94 12.81
CA ALA A 72 -0.39 -5.98 11.38
C ALA A 72 -1.49 -4.99 10.96
N ALA A 73 -2.47 -4.74 11.83
CA ALA A 73 -3.55 -3.78 11.61
C ALA A 73 -3.09 -2.32 11.74
N ARG A 74 -2.15 -2.03 12.64
CA ARG A 74 -1.59 -0.67 12.84
C ARG A 74 -1.05 -0.06 11.55
N ARG A 75 -0.55 -0.88 10.60
CA ARG A 75 0.03 -0.49 9.30
C ARG A 75 0.73 0.89 9.25
N PRO A 76 1.65 1.23 10.17
CA PRO A 76 2.40 2.46 10.03
C PRO A 76 3.58 2.17 9.08
N LYS A 77 3.38 2.45 7.80
CA LYS A 77 4.50 2.79 6.92
C LYS A 77 4.13 4.14 6.34
N LEU A 78 4.65 5.21 6.93
CA LEU A 78 4.67 6.50 6.26
C LEU A 78 5.20 6.25 4.85
N ALA A 79 4.44 6.63 3.82
CA ALA A 79 4.88 6.39 2.47
C ALA A 79 6.23 7.08 2.27
N LYS A 80 7.11 6.52 1.43
CA LYS A 80 8.44 7.11 1.19
C LYS A 80 8.37 8.59 0.78
N LEU A 81 7.30 9.00 0.09
CA LEU A 81 7.03 10.39 -0.29
C LEU A 81 6.51 11.27 0.86
N ALA A 82 5.92 10.69 1.90
CA ALA A 82 5.55 11.42 3.10
C ALA A 82 6.78 11.80 3.93
N GLU A 83 7.77 10.90 4.01
CA GLU A 83 9.01 11.07 4.78
C GLU A 83 10.10 11.84 4.01
N HIS A 84 10.27 11.56 2.70
CA HIS A 84 11.39 12.08 1.92
C HIS A 84 11.01 13.32 1.09
N GLU A 85 11.11 14.50 1.70
CA GLU A 85 10.69 15.77 1.11
C GLU A 85 11.33 16.06 -0.25
N ARG A 86 12.65 15.87 -0.41
CA ARG A 86 13.34 16.10 -1.69
C ARG A 86 12.80 15.24 -2.83
N LEU A 87 12.43 14.01 -2.52
CA LEU A 87 11.89 13.07 -3.51
C LEU A 87 10.44 13.42 -3.83
N ARG A 88 9.67 13.80 -2.81
CA ARG A 88 8.32 14.34 -2.96
C ARG A 88 8.29 15.56 -3.88
N SER A 89 9.10 16.58 -3.61
CA SER A 89 9.14 17.79 -4.43
C SER A 89 9.51 17.46 -5.88
N TYR A 90 10.51 16.62 -6.09
CA TYR A 90 10.88 16.16 -7.44
C TYR A 90 9.71 15.48 -8.17
N VAL A 91 9.00 14.57 -7.50
CA VAL A 91 7.84 13.87 -8.09
C VAL A 91 6.70 14.85 -8.37
N GLN A 92 6.41 15.78 -7.46
CA GLN A 92 5.38 16.81 -7.64
C GLN A 92 5.69 17.73 -8.82
N ASP A 93 6.93 18.20 -8.92
CA ASP A 93 7.38 19.10 -9.97
C ASP A 93 7.27 18.43 -11.35
N ARG A 94 7.69 17.16 -11.46
CA ARG A 94 7.62 16.39 -12.71
C ARG A 94 6.17 16.02 -13.09
N LEU A 95 5.32 15.72 -12.11
CA LEU A 95 3.88 15.51 -12.34
C LEU A 95 3.15 16.82 -12.67
N GLY A 96 3.61 17.95 -12.16
CA GLY A 96 3.06 19.29 -12.41
C GLY A 96 3.63 19.99 -13.64
N GLY A 97 4.59 19.39 -14.35
CA GLY A 97 5.21 19.95 -15.55
C GLY A 97 6.29 21.02 -15.30
N VAL A 98 6.68 21.24 -14.03
CA VAL A 98 7.74 22.17 -13.64
C VAL A 98 9.08 21.44 -13.73
N VAL A 99 9.71 21.41 -14.89
CA VAL A 99 10.92 20.59 -15.10
C VAL A 99 12.18 21.44 -14.98
N LYS A 100 12.94 21.31 -13.87
CA LYS A 100 14.31 21.84 -13.71
C LYS A 100 15.35 20.70 -13.63
N ASP A 101 16.58 20.93 -14.11
CA ASP A 101 17.74 20.03 -13.96
C ASP A 101 18.36 20.12 -12.56
N ALA A 102 19.37 19.29 -12.27
CA ALA A 102 20.08 19.30 -10.99
C ALA A 102 20.84 20.62 -10.69
N LYS A 103 20.98 21.51 -11.69
CA LYS A 103 21.61 22.83 -11.64
C LYS A 103 20.58 23.97 -11.70
N GLY A 104 19.27 23.65 -11.60
CA GLY A 104 18.17 24.61 -11.63
C GLY A 104 17.71 25.09 -13.01
N ARG A 105 18.28 24.60 -14.12
CA ARG A 105 17.92 25.00 -15.49
C ARG A 105 16.64 24.32 -15.95
N PRO A 106 15.72 25.01 -16.64
CA PRO A 106 14.52 24.37 -17.17
C PRO A 106 14.89 23.33 -18.23
N ILE A 107 14.42 22.09 -18.08
CA ILE A 107 14.57 21.05 -19.11
C ILE A 107 13.32 21.08 -19.97
N PRO A 108 13.42 21.28 -21.29
CA PRO A 108 12.27 21.19 -22.18
C PRO A 108 11.60 19.81 -22.05
N GLY A 109 10.37 19.82 -21.56
CA GLY A 109 9.47 18.69 -21.72
C GLY A 109 9.14 18.48 -23.20
N PRO A 110 8.74 17.29 -23.63
CA PRO A 110 8.35 17.11 -25.01
C PRO A 110 7.06 17.91 -25.32
N GLU A 111 6.97 18.49 -26.52
CA GLU A 111 5.96 19.49 -26.89
C GLU A 111 4.57 18.88 -27.09
N VAL A 112 3.54 19.51 -26.49
CA VAL A 112 2.17 19.01 -26.59
C VAL A 112 1.07 20.04 -26.34
N ALA A 113 0.07 20.07 -27.23
CA ALA A 113 -1.10 20.94 -27.16
C ALA A 113 -2.33 20.32 -26.45
N TRP A 114 -2.99 21.12 -25.61
CA TRP A 114 -4.26 20.79 -24.93
C TRP A 114 -5.45 20.90 -25.90
N LYS A 115 -6.27 19.85 -26.01
CA LYS A 115 -7.42 19.76 -26.95
C LYS A 115 -8.78 19.48 -26.27
N GLY A 116 -8.94 19.80 -24.98
CA GLY A 116 -10.21 19.70 -24.23
C GLY A 116 -10.47 18.40 -23.45
N ARG A 117 -11.60 18.34 -22.71
CA ARG A 117 -12.05 17.14 -21.98
C ARG A 117 -12.71 16.15 -22.94
N ARG A 118 -12.20 14.91 -22.99
CA ARG A 118 -12.74 13.86 -23.87
C ARG A 118 -13.86 13.07 -23.18
N HIS A 119 -14.98 12.90 -23.88
CA HIS A 119 -15.95 11.83 -23.64
C HIS A 119 -15.70 10.69 -24.64
N GLY A 120 -15.55 9.45 -24.17
CA GLY A 120 -15.36 8.27 -25.03
C GLY A 120 -14.45 7.18 -24.43
N PRO A 121 -14.29 6.03 -25.12
CA PRO A 121 -13.45 4.91 -24.69
C PRO A 121 -12.01 5.34 -24.41
N ARG A 122 -11.33 4.58 -23.54
CA ARG A 122 -9.94 4.83 -23.13
C ARG A 122 -9.05 5.04 -24.36
N ALA A 123 -8.66 6.29 -24.57
CA ALA A 123 -7.62 6.67 -25.51
C ALA A 123 -6.54 7.38 -24.72
N ASP A 124 -5.29 7.19 -25.12
CA ASP A 124 -4.15 7.85 -24.51
C ASP A 124 -4.34 9.37 -24.63
N ARG A 125 -4.33 10.07 -23.48
CA ARG A 125 -4.18 11.52 -23.48
C ARG A 125 -2.80 11.81 -24.05
N ARG A 126 -2.77 12.17 -25.33
CA ARG A 126 -1.63 12.80 -25.98
C ARG A 126 -1.50 14.21 -25.37
N TRP A 127 -0.94 14.19 -24.17
CA TRP A 127 0.15 15.00 -23.64
C TRP A 127 -0.06 16.49 -23.29
N GLY A 128 0.75 16.95 -22.33
CA GLY A 128 0.80 18.31 -21.82
C GLY A 128 1.89 18.37 -20.75
N ALA A 129 3.16 18.51 -21.17
CA ALA A 129 4.39 18.77 -20.38
C ALA A 129 4.73 17.89 -19.14
N CYS A 130 3.81 17.10 -18.60
CA CYS A 130 3.94 16.38 -17.34
C CYS A 130 4.45 14.95 -17.57
N TRP A 131 5.32 14.48 -16.69
CA TRP A 131 5.93 13.16 -16.78
C TRP A 131 5.01 12.08 -16.20
N SER A 132 5.00 10.88 -16.79
CA SER A 132 4.31 9.73 -16.20
C SER A 132 5.07 9.20 -14.97
N PRO A 133 4.39 8.54 -14.01
CA PRO A 133 5.04 7.84 -12.90
C PRO A 133 6.16 6.89 -13.34
N GLU A 134 6.03 6.17 -14.46
CA GLU A 134 7.13 5.35 -15.01
C GLU A 134 8.32 6.18 -15.47
N GLN A 135 8.08 7.28 -16.19
CA GLN A 135 9.14 8.16 -16.67
C GLN A 135 9.91 8.77 -15.48
N ILE A 136 9.20 9.22 -14.45
CA ILE A 136 9.78 9.77 -13.22
C ILE A 136 10.65 8.71 -12.52
N SER A 137 10.12 7.49 -12.32
CA SER A 137 10.84 6.39 -11.67
C SER A 137 12.13 6.01 -12.40
N ARG A 138 12.10 5.96 -13.74
CA ARG A 138 13.30 5.69 -14.56
C ARG A 138 14.30 6.84 -14.50
N ARG A 139 13.82 8.08 -14.56
CA ARG A 139 14.68 9.28 -14.59
C ARG A 139 15.43 9.51 -13.29
N LEU A 140 14.82 9.19 -12.15
CA LEU A 140 15.48 9.29 -10.85
C LEU A 140 16.80 8.50 -10.79
N ARG A 141 16.93 7.40 -11.54
CA ARG A 141 18.18 6.63 -11.63
C ARG A 141 19.28 7.35 -12.41
N VAL A 142 18.89 8.18 -13.38
CA VAL A 142 19.81 8.93 -14.26
C VAL A 142 20.22 10.26 -13.61
N ASP A 143 19.26 10.99 -13.03
CA ASP A 143 19.53 12.29 -12.42
C ASP A 143 20.24 12.16 -11.05
N PHE A 144 20.08 11.01 -10.38
CA PHE A 144 20.67 10.75 -9.08
C PHE A 144 21.32 9.35 -9.05
N PRO A 145 22.38 9.09 -9.82
CA PRO A 145 22.96 7.75 -9.94
C PRO A 145 23.49 7.21 -8.61
N GLU A 146 24.13 8.08 -7.81
CA GLU A 146 24.75 7.71 -6.52
C GLU A 146 23.80 7.76 -5.32
N ASP A 147 22.60 8.34 -5.47
CA ASP A 147 21.66 8.51 -4.36
C ASP A 147 20.52 7.48 -4.42
N ALA A 148 20.68 6.41 -3.64
CA ALA A 148 19.68 5.35 -3.50
C ALA A 148 18.39 5.82 -2.81
N SER A 149 18.44 6.90 -2.01
CA SER A 149 17.26 7.45 -1.35
C SER A 149 16.25 7.99 -2.37
N MET A 150 16.73 8.45 -3.53
CA MET A 150 15.91 8.96 -4.64
C MET A 150 15.21 7.85 -5.45
N ARG A 151 15.37 6.56 -5.11
CA ARG A 151 14.72 5.45 -5.82
C ARG A 151 13.26 5.27 -5.37
N ILE A 152 12.32 5.29 -6.28
CA ILE A 152 10.92 4.93 -6.02
C ILE A 152 10.32 4.20 -7.23
N SER A 153 9.43 3.23 -7.00
CA SER A 153 8.69 2.57 -8.07
C SER A 153 7.54 3.44 -8.56
N HIS A 154 7.19 3.31 -9.83
CA HIS A 154 6.01 3.98 -10.39
C HIS A 154 4.71 3.55 -9.71
N GLU A 155 4.61 2.29 -9.28
CA GLU A 155 3.50 1.83 -8.44
C GLU A 155 3.41 2.59 -7.11
N ALA A 156 4.53 2.86 -6.44
CA ALA A 156 4.51 3.65 -5.21
C ALA A 156 4.07 5.10 -5.46
N ILE A 157 4.41 5.69 -6.61
CA ILE A 157 3.90 7.00 -7.03
C ILE A 157 2.38 6.92 -7.29
N TYR A 158 1.89 5.90 -8.00
CA TYR A 158 0.45 5.69 -8.20
C TYR A 158 -0.31 5.51 -6.87
N GLN A 159 0.22 4.69 -5.97
CA GLN A 159 -0.35 4.47 -4.64
C GLN A 159 -0.43 5.78 -3.83
N ALA A 160 0.55 6.70 -3.98
CA ALA A 160 0.53 8.00 -3.32
C ALA A 160 -0.46 9.00 -3.95
N LEU A 161 -0.75 8.86 -5.26
CA LEU A 161 -1.76 9.69 -5.94
C LEU A 161 -3.19 9.26 -5.62
N TYR A 162 -3.44 7.94 -5.59
CA TYR A 162 -4.80 7.40 -5.50
C TYR A 162 -5.24 6.97 -4.10
N VAL A 163 -4.33 6.62 -3.18
CA VAL A 163 -4.72 6.16 -1.84
C VAL A 163 -4.68 7.32 -0.85
N GLN A 164 -5.87 7.84 -0.56
CA GLN A 164 -6.11 8.88 0.44
C GLN A 164 -5.56 8.43 1.81
N GLY A 165 -4.71 9.26 2.44
CA GLY A 165 -4.08 8.96 3.74
C GLY A 165 -2.68 8.33 3.68
N ARG A 166 -2.15 7.92 2.51
CA ARG A 166 -0.72 7.54 2.41
C ARG A 166 0.24 8.73 2.43
N GLY A 167 -0.28 9.92 2.15
CA GLY A 167 0.44 11.20 2.25
C GLY A 167 1.54 11.38 1.19
N GLY A 168 1.93 12.65 1.00
CA GLY A 168 3.14 13.00 0.26
C GLY A 168 2.95 13.47 -1.19
N LEU A 169 1.76 13.46 -1.78
CA LEU A 169 1.50 14.13 -3.07
C LEU A 169 0.15 14.86 -3.03
N ARG A 170 0.05 15.98 -3.74
CA ARG A 170 -1.21 16.73 -3.87
C ARG A 170 -2.20 15.94 -4.74
N GLN A 171 -3.44 15.74 -4.28
CA GLN A 171 -4.47 14.98 -5.03
C GLN A 171 -4.74 15.54 -6.43
N GLU A 172 -4.61 16.85 -6.59
CA GLU A 172 -4.77 17.58 -7.86
C GLU A 172 -3.85 17.07 -8.98
N LEU A 173 -2.69 16.48 -8.63
CA LEU A 173 -1.75 15.91 -9.60
C LEU A 173 -2.29 14.68 -10.34
N THR A 174 -3.38 14.07 -9.85
CA THR A 174 -4.10 13.03 -10.57
C THR A 174 -4.65 13.53 -11.90
N ALA A 175 -4.97 14.83 -12.01
CA ALA A 175 -5.42 15.46 -13.24
C ALA A 175 -4.34 15.47 -14.34
N CYS A 176 -3.07 15.41 -13.94
CA CYS A 176 -1.90 15.39 -14.82
C CYS A 176 -1.57 13.99 -15.36
N LEU A 177 -2.19 12.93 -14.82
CA LEU A 177 -1.94 11.56 -15.27
C LEU A 177 -2.65 11.23 -16.60
N ARG A 178 -1.96 10.41 -17.42
CA ARG A 178 -2.38 10.00 -18.77
C ARG A 178 -3.69 9.21 -18.81
N THR A 179 -4.03 8.51 -17.73
CA THR A 179 -5.24 7.69 -17.61
C THR A 179 -6.13 8.22 -16.49
N GLY A 180 -7.33 8.69 -16.83
CA GLY A 180 -8.37 8.99 -15.85
C GLY A 180 -8.94 7.73 -15.22
N ARG A 181 -8.13 6.97 -14.48
CA ARG A 181 -8.62 5.86 -13.66
C ARG A 181 -9.42 6.46 -12.52
N ALA A 182 -10.73 6.19 -12.51
CA ALA A 182 -11.56 6.38 -11.34
C ALA A 182 -11.16 5.34 -10.28
N LEU A 183 -11.20 5.77 -9.01
CA LEU A 183 -11.12 4.88 -7.86
C LEU A 183 -12.24 3.83 -7.97
N ARG A 184 -11.95 2.56 -7.67
CA ARG A 184 -12.97 1.52 -7.50
C ARG A 184 -12.96 1.07 -6.05
#